data_AF-A0A9P6X1K0-F1
#
_entry.id   AF-A0A9P6X1K0-F1
#
_cell.length_a   1.000
_cell.length_b   1.000
_cell.length_c   1.000
_cell.angle_alpha   90.00
_cell.angle_beta   90.00
_cell.angle_gamma   90.00
#
_symmetry.space_group_name_H-M   'P 1'
#
loop_
_entity.id
_entity.type
_entity.pdbx_description
1 polymer ?
#
loop_
_entity_poly.entity_id
_entity_poly.type
_entity_poly.pdbx_seq_one_letter_code
_entity_poly.pdbx_strand_id
1 'polypeptide(L)'
;MGINGLSQFVKSHPSLTEAIRWKLNSVNIKDRFIFDGNAFVYSCAYEYRTHWIYGGQYTTIACVIVQIINKLKNAGIEPMFLFDGALPADKIETRTKRHRSYIQRCALVMSHLESINTSNRDLEHLSKLFLIPPLTFEVILQTLRDLQVYVRICDAEADGEVAKMAEKEDGYIVSQDSDMYIYPNTGKGYIPLNTLKIPINDGNSKHISASVFYPDRLAQLLRLDRQSLPLLGTLMGNDYLDGELCRYAIVEWCNKEGIQVGKNQTSWPRIVSEFINRNSEGDVIKNILKALMPTIHRRYAKQIEMTELESLILNSISQYSPDSPFLILQKSKKVENLCVDQNNQSRLVMEIIKNQTFWTSIFLEDVGRESSWLVSQTLRQEIYEQIRIKMNLQEYQVTEYIRTKQHLEAIQLSVRKRNVETDAWSWFLLVHKSNKVNMKPFEKSSGLCYLILCLRYMIHYYSREENNQLTNHEVIAIILSTLHSLSPCLESNQVPVMEAVALKKRSVHLAAQFQNVLYSSHLLSQILDIEIHAPLAHMYDGLAFHYYLEKTRNGASIGSLLPKESLQLFLNVYKVVINDLNNKILDIFDYNIQDTITNDKPKRINNQKNTSLRPGKKSKQIVSSNNVFDLLDAA
;
A
#
# COMPACT_ATOMS: atom_id res chain seq x y z
N MET A 1 12.38 -7.08 -4.94
CA MET A 1 11.74 -7.22 -6.25
C MET A 1 12.74 -6.76 -7.27
N GLY A 2 12.57 -7.17 -8.53
CA GLY A 2 13.55 -6.98 -9.58
C GLY A 2 14.63 -8.08 -9.63
N ILE A 3 15.79 -7.76 -10.18
CA ILE A 3 16.85 -8.72 -10.50
C ILE A 3 17.51 -9.40 -9.28
N ASN A 4 17.43 -10.73 -9.26
CA ASN A 4 17.95 -11.58 -8.18
C ASN A 4 19.47 -11.43 -7.97
N GLY A 5 19.86 -11.10 -6.74
CA GLY A 5 21.26 -11.00 -6.31
C GLY A 5 21.98 -9.69 -6.70
N LEU A 6 21.41 -8.86 -7.59
CA LEU A 6 22.08 -7.65 -8.08
C LEU A 6 22.27 -6.58 -6.99
N SER A 7 21.26 -6.34 -6.16
CA SER A 7 21.38 -5.43 -5.02
C SER A 7 22.50 -5.83 -4.06
N GLN A 8 22.67 -7.13 -3.79
CA GLN A 8 23.73 -7.62 -2.92
C GLN A 8 25.11 -7.47 -3.57
N PHE A 9 25.20 -7.68 -4.89
CA PHE A 9 26.42 -7.45 -5.66
C PHE A 9 26.85 -5.98 -5.64
N VAL A 10 25.91 -5.05 -5.83
CA VAL A 10 26.22 -3.62 -5.77
C VAL A 10 26.71 -3.23 -4.37
N LYS A 11 26.04 -3.71 -3.32
CA LYS A 11 26.46 -3.47 -1.92
C LYS A 11 27.86 -3.99 -1.61
N SER A 12 28.30 -5.10 -2.24
CA SER A 12 29.64 -5.63 -2.04
C SER A 12 30.74 -4.92 -2.85
N HIS A 13 30.38 -3.96 -3.70
CA HIS A 13 31.32 -3.17 -4.50
C HIS A 13 31.11 -1.65 -4.30
N PRO A 14 31.64 -1.07 -3.21
CA PRO A 14 31.49 0.36 -2.91
C PRO A 14 31.98 1.31 -4.01
N SER A 15 32.88 0.85 -4.89
CA SER A 15 33.35 1.64 -6.05
C SER A 15 32.25 1.97 -7.05
N LEU A 16 31.14 1.22 -7.05
CA LEU A 16 29.98 1.46 -7.90
C LEU A 16 29.14 2.66 -7.47
N THR A 17 29.38 3.19 -6.27
CA THR A 17 28.62 4.33 -5.73
C THR A 17 29.51 5.52 -5.41
N GLU A 18 28.89 6.69 -5.35
CA GLU A 18 29.50 7.94 -4.92
C GLU A 18 28.67 8.56 -3.80
N ALA A 19 29.31 9.05 -2.75
CA ALA A 19 28.62 9.73 -1.66
C ALA A 19 28.38 11.19 -2.01
N ILE A 20 27.12 11.57 -2.21
CA ILE A 20 26.72 12.96 -2.51
C ILE A 20 26.06 13.59 -1.28
N ARG A 21 26.27 14.91 -1.11
CA ARG A 21 25.69 15.70 -0.01
C ARG A 21 25.08 17.00 -0.53
N TRP A 22 23.85 17.27 -0.12
CA TRP A 22 23.14 18.52 -0.40
C TRP A 22 23.04 19.36 0.87
N LYS A 23 23.60 20.57 0.83
CA LYS A 23 23.57 21.50 1.96
C LYS A 23 22.17 22.09 2.14
N LEU A 24 21.67 22.05 3.37
CA LEU A 24 20.43 22.73 3.77
C LEU A 24 20.59 24.26 3.66
N ASN A 25 19.46 24.95 3.51
CA ASN A 25 19.37 26.40 3.28
C ASN A 25 19.99 26.83 1.93
N SER A 26 19.80 26.00 0.91
CA SER A 26 20.14 26.37 -0.47
C SER A 26 19.00 27.19 -1.08
N VAL A 27 19.33 28.34 -1.68
CA VAL A 27 18.33 29.33 -2.17
C VAL A 27 17.83 29.03 -3.59
N ASN A 28 18.56 28.21 -4.34
CA ASN A 28 18.23 27.84 -5.72
C ASN A 28 18.00 26.33 -5.84
N ILE A 29 17.09 25.93 -6.74
CA ILE A 29 16.95 24.54 -7.16
C ILE A 29 18.25 24.12 -7.85
N LYS A 30 18.83 23.02 -7.36
CA LYS A 30 20.09 22.43 -7.84
C LYS A 30 19.85 21.09 -8.53
N ASP A 31 18.96 20.29 -7.95
CA ASP A 31 18.73 18.91 -8.36
C ASP A 31 17.25 18.55 -8.30
N ARG A 32 16.89 17.55 -9.08
CA ARG A 32 15.56 16.93 -9.08
C ARG A 32 15.66 15.51 -8.62
N PHE A 33 14.76 15.11 -7.73
CA PHE A 33 14.63 13.73 -7.28
C PHE A 33 13.35 13.15 -7.85
N ILE A 34 13.48 12.18 -8.75
CA ILE A 34 12.36 11.48 -9.36
C ILE A 34 12.14 10.20 -8.57
N PHE A 35 11.16 10.24 -7.67
CA PHE A 35 10.82 9.14 -6.79
C PHE A 35 9.91 8.14 -7.50
N ASP A 36 10.28 6.87 -7.38
CA ASP A 36 9.31 5.78 -7.40
C ASP A 36 8.43 5.90 -6.16
N GLY A 37 7.18 6.30 -6.38
CA GLY A 37 6.21 6.59 -5.35
C GLY A 37 5.79 5.34 -4.56
N ASN A 38 5.73 4.17 -5.19
CA ASN A 38 5.40 2.94 -4.47
C ASN A 38 6.54 2.59 -3.50
N ALA A 39 7.77 2.54 -3.99
CA ALA A 39 8.92 2.26 -3.12
C ALA A 39 9.04 3.29 -1.99
N PHE A 40 8.76 4.57 -2.27
CA PHE A 40 8.74 5.61 -1.24
C PHE A 40 7.67 5.38 -0.17
N VAL A 41 6.43 5.04 -0.56
CA VAL A 41 5.35 4.71 0.38
C VAL A 41 5.73 3.53 1.25
N TYR A 42 6.23 2.43 0.66
CA TYR A 42 6.66 1.24 1.41
C TYR A 42 7.80 1.57 2.37
N SER A 43 8.79 2.35 1.92
CA SER A 43 9.93 2.77 2.75
C SER A 43 9.48 3.62 3.93
N CYS A 44 8.64 4.64 3.71
CA CYS A 44 8.12 5.50 4.77
C CYS A 44 7.24 4.70 5.75
N ALA A 45 6.32 3.89 5.24
CA ALA A 45 5.43 3.09 6.07
C ALA A 45 6.23 2.12 6.97
N TYR A 46 7.30 1.53 6.45
CA TYR A 46 8.17 0.64 7.21
C TYR A 46 9.01 1.41 8.23
N GLU A 47 9.64 2.52 7.87
CA GLU A 47 10.47 3.32 8.78
C GLU A 47 9.65 3.83 9.98
N TYR A 48 8.43 4.31 9.72
CA TYR A 48 7.51 4.87 10.72
C TYR A 48 6.42 3.89 11.15
N ARG A 49 6.72 2.59 11.14
CA ARG A 49 5.78 1.50 11.46
C ARG A 49 5.35 1.42 12.92
N THR A 50 5.77 2.32 13.80
CA THR A 50 5.41 2.25 15.22
C THR A 50 3.89 2.20 15.37
N HIS A 51 3.39 1.30 16.23
CA HIS A 51 1.96 1.06 16.45
C HIS A 51 1.17 0.63 15.20
N TRP A 52 1.82 0.11 14.15
CA TRP A 52 1.12 -0.36 12.95
C TRP A 52 0.00 -1.35 13.26
N ILE A 53 0.19 -2.25 14.25
CA ILE A 53 -0.82 -3.26 14.64
C ILE A 53 -2.16 -2.69 15.14
N TYR A 54 -2.20 -1.40 15.46
CA TYR A 54 -3.41 -0.67 15.86
C TYR A 54 -4.19 -0.11 14.65
N GLY A 55 -3.83 -0.48 13.42
CA GLY A 55 -4.49 0.01 12.21
C GLY A 55 -3.84 1.22 11.56
N GLY A 56 -2.67 1.66 12.03
CA GLY A 56 -1.89 2.76 11.45
C GLY A 56 -1.99 4.09 12.20
N GLN A 57 -0.94 4.90 12.06
CA GLN A 57 -0.79 6.24 12.64
C GLN A 57 -0.65 7.26 11.51
N TYR A 58 -1.76 7.55 10.83
CA TYR A 58 -1.72 8.28 9.56
C TYR A 58 -1.30 9.75 9.69
N THR A 59 -1.68 10.42 10.79
CA THR A 59 -1.21 11.76 11.15
C THR A 59 0.31 11.82 11.28
N THR A 60 0.91 10.81 11.91
CA THR A 60 2.37 10.70 12.07
C THR A 60 3.04 10.56 10.70
N ILE A 61 2.51 9.70 9.83
CA ILE A 61 3.02 9.53 8.47
C ILE A 61 2.92 10.85 7.69
N ALA A 62 1.77 11.52 7.69
CA ALA A 62 1.58 12.79 6.99
C ALA A 62 2.56 13.87 7.49
N CYS A 63 2.73 14.02 8.82
CA CYS A 63 3.68 14.97 9.40
C CYS A 63 5.13 14.70 8.95
N VAL A 64 5.52 13.43 8.91
CA VAL A 64 6.85 13.03 8.43
C VAL A 64 7.02 13.36 6.95
N ILE A 65 6.03 13.08 6.10
CA ILE A 65 6.10 13.44 4.67
C ILE A 65 6.27 14.95 4.50
N VAL A 66 5.51 15.77 5.23
CA VAL A 66 5.68 17.23 5.25
C VAL A 66 7.12 17.62 5.60
N GLN A 67 7.70 16.99 6.62
CA GLN A 67 9.08 17.26 7.03
C GLN A 67 10.10 16.83 5.95
N ILE A 68 9.92 15.65 5.34
CA ILE A 68 10.77 15.16 4.24
C ILE A 68 10.77 16.16 3.08
N ILE A 69 9.58 16.52 2.59
CA ILE A 69 9.44 17.42 1.43
C ILE A 69 10.02 18.81 1.75
N ASN A 70 9.75 19.36 2.92
CA ASN A 70 10.31 20.65 3.33
C ASN A 70 11.84 20.60 3.42
N LYS A 71 12.41 19.52 3.94
CA LYS A 71 13.87 19.35 4.00
C LYS A 71 14.50 19.23 2.61
N LEU A 72 13.87 18.49 1.68
CA LEU A 72 14.31 18.39 0.28
C LEU A 72 14.29 19.76 -0.40
N LYS A 73 13.16 20.48 -0.32
CA LYS A 73 13.03 21.85 -0.87
C LYS A 73 14.06 22.81 -0.27
N ASN A 74 14.28 22.76 1.05
CA ASN A 74 15.30 23.56 1.74
C ASN A 74 16.74 23.21 1.33
N ALA A 75 16.99 22.02 0.80
CA ALA A 75 18.28 21.61 0.26
C ALA A 75 18.47 22.04 -1.21
N GLY A 76 17.48 22.72 -1.81
CA GLY A 76 17.46 23.03 -3.23
C GLY A 76 17.13 21.82 -4.11
N ILE A 77 16.40 20.83 -3.55
CA ILE A 77 15.99 19.63 -4.28
C ILE A 77 14.50 19.76 -4.60
N GLU A 78 14.15 19.64 -5.88
CA GLU A 78 12.77 19.58 -6.35
C GLU A 78 12.32 18.10 -6.42
N PRO A 79 11.43 17.64 -5.52
CA PRO A 79 10.95 16.26 -5.55
C PRO A 79 9.80 16.11 -6.54
N MET A 80 9.78 14.98 -7.25
CA MET A 80 8.71 14.58 -8.17
C MET A 80 8.39 13.10 -7.92
N PHE A 81 7.12 12.72 -7.93
CA PHE A 81 6.69 11.35 -7.61
C PHE A 81 5.90 10.72 -8.75
N LEU A 82 6.30 9.52 -9.15
CA LEU A 82 5.57 8.69 -10.11
C LEU A 82 5.10 7.42 -9.41
N PHE A 83 3.81 7.14 -9.48
CA PHE A 83 3.20 5.94 -8.89
C PHE A 83 2.70 5.01 -9.99
N ASP A 84 2.69 3.71 -9.70
CA ASP A 84 2.08 2.71 -10.56
C ASP A 84 0.58 2.99 -10.74
N GLY A 85 0.08 2.73 -11.94
CA GLY A 85 -1.34 2.65 -12.25
C GLY A 85 -1.84 1.23 -12.26
N ALA A 86 -2.55 0.86 -13.33
CA ALA A 86 -3.14 -0.46 -13.46
C ALA A 86 -2.07 -1.49 -13.82
N LEU A 87 -1.75 -2.40 -12.90
CA LEU A 87 -0.78 -3.46 -13.15
C LEU A 87 -1.23 -4.35 -14.32
N PRO A 88 -0.32 -4.75 -15.22
CA PRO A 88 -0.66 -5.57 -16.38
C PRO A 88 -1.07 -7.00 -15.98
N ALA A 89 -1.77 -7.69 -16.89
CA ALA A 89 -2.41 -8.98 -16.61
C ALA A 89 -1.41 -10.12 -16.33
N ASP A 90 -0.22 -10.06 -16.91
CA ASP A 90 0.89 -10.98 -16.68
C ASP A 90 1.43 -10.94 -15.23
N LYS A 91 1.21 -9.85 -14.48
CA LYS A 91 1.61 -9.73 -13.07
C LYS A 91 0.59 -10.25 -12.05
N ILE A 92 -0.55 -10.81 -12.49
CA ILE A 92 -1.58 -11.36 -11.59
C ILE A 92 -1.01 -12.44 -10.67
N GLU A 93 -0.13 -13.32 -11.15
CA GLU A 93 0.44 -14.40 -10.33
C GLU A 93 1.34 -13.85 -9.22
N THR A 94 2.25 -12.94 -9.55
CA THR A 94 3.13 -12.26 -8.59
C THR A 94 2.33 -11.53 -7.52
N ARG A 95 1.27 -10.81 -7.93
CA ARG A 95 0.37 -10.14 -6.99
C ARG A 95 -0.39 -11.12 -6.10
N THR A 96 -0.82 -12.24 -6.65
CA THR A 96 -1.51 -13.31 -5.91
C THR A 96 -0.58 -13.92 -4.85
N LYS A 97 0.67 -14.27 -5.20
CA LYS A 97 1.68 -14.76 -4.27
C LYS A 97 1.90 -13.76 -3.12
N ARG A 98 2.02 -12.47 -3.45
CA ARG A 98 2.18 -11.39 -2.47
C ARG A 98 0.98 -11.28 -1.51
N HIS A 99 -0.24 -11.31 -2.02
CA HIS A 99 -1.45 -11.26 -1.19
C HIS A 99 -1.59 -12.49 -0.29
N ARG A 100 -1.24 -13.69 -0.78
CA ARG A 100 -1.21 -14.90 0.06
C ARG A 100 -0.23 -14.76 1.23
N SER A 101 0.97 -14.24 0.96
CA SER A 101 1.94 -13.92 2.02
C SER A 101 1.37 -12.90 3.02
N TYR A 102 0.63 -11.89 2.56
CA TYR A 102 0.02 -10.90 3.45
C TYR A 102 -1.06 -11.53 4.34
N ILE A 103 -1.87 -12.43 3.80
CA ILE A 103 -2.90 -13.16 4.56
C ILE A 103 -2.25 -14.06 5.61
N GLN A 104 -1.16 -14.75 5.26
CA GLN A 104 -0.39 -15.56 6.21
C GLN A 104 0.18 -14.71 7.37
N ARG A 105 0.78 -13.55 7.06
CA ARG A 105 1.29 -12.62 8.10
C ARG A 105 0.18 -12.08 8.99
N CYS A 106 -0.97 -11.73 8.40
CA CYS A 106 -2.17 -11.33 9.15
C CYS A 106 -2.62 -12.45 10.10
N ALA A 107 -2.79 -13.67 9.58
CA ALA A 107 -3.21 -14.82 10.39
C ALA A 107 -2.23 -15.11 11.54
N LEU A 108 -0.92 -14.97 11.29
CA LEU A 108 0.13 -15.20 12.29
C LEU A 108 0.08 -14.15 13.42
N VAL A 109 -0.06 -12.86 13.09
CA VAL A 109 -0.21 -11.81 14.10
C VAL A 109 -1.50 -12.03 14.91
N MET A 110 -2.59 -12.36 14.24
CA MET A 110 -3.89 -12.56 14.89
C MET A 110 -3.97 -13.81 15.76
N SER A 111 -3.20 -14.86 15.47
CA SER A 111 -3.11 -16.05 16.32
C SER A 111 -2.25 -15.82 17.58
N HIS A 112 -1.31 -14.88 17.52
CA HIS A 112 -0.41 -14.55 18.64
C HIS A 112 -0.79 -13.28 19.40
N LEU A 113 -1.99 -12.72 19.16
CA LEU A 113 -2.43 -11.44 19.73
C LEU A 113 -2.35 -11.39 21.26
N GLU A 114 -2.64 -12.49 21.95
CA GLU A 114 -2.52 -12.58 23.42
C GLU A 114 -1.08 -12.44 23.89
N SER A 115 -0.14 -13.11 23.20
CA SER A 115 1.30 -13.00 23.49
C SER A 115 1.82 -11.59 23.20
N ILE A 116 1.36 -10.97 22.10
CA ILE A 116 1.70 -9.59 21.75
C ILE A 116 1.24 -8.61 22.83
N ASN A 117 0.04 -8.82 23.40
CA ASN A 117 -0.49 -7.96 24.47
C ASN A 117 0.28 -8.08 25.79
N THR A 118 0.89 -9.24 26.09
CA THR A 118 1.64 -9.46 27.33
C THR A 118 3.13 -9.15 27.20
N SER A 119 3.66 -9.17 25.97
CA SER A 119 5.09 -9.06 25.69
C SER A 119 5.44 -7.68 25.15
N ASN A 120 5.96 -6.79 25.99
CA ASN A 120 6.49 -5.48 25.56
C ASN A 120 7.81 -5.55 24.74
N ARG A 121 8.28 -6.74 24.30
CA ARG A 121 9.72 -6.95 24.02
C ARG A 121 10.14 -7.47 22.63
N ASP A 122 9.25 -7.98 21.77
CA ASP A 122 9.68 -8.52 20.45
C ASP A 122 9.25 -7.64 19.25
N LEU A 123 9.47 -6.33 19.35
CA LEU A 123 9.17 -5.36 18.29
C LEU A 123 9.97 -5.63 17.00
N GLU A 124 11.20 -6.14 17.13
CA GLU A 124 12.05 -6.45 15.98
C GLU A 124 11.49 -7.62 15.16
N HIS A 125 11.00 -8.66 15.82
CA HIS A 125 10.36 -9.78 15.18
C HIS A 125 8.99 -9.44 14.58
N LEU A 126 8.20 -8.63 15.29
CA LEU A 126 6.94 -8.08 14.76
C LEU A 126 7.16 -7.24 13.50
N SER A 127 8.33 -6.62 13.35
CA SER A 127 8.66 -5.87 12.13
C SER A 127 8.75 -6.74 10.88
N LYS A 128 9.15 -8.03 11.00
CA LYS A 128 9.14 -8.99 9.88
C LYS A 128 7.72 -9.29 9.40
N LEU A 129 6.75 -9.16 10.30
CA LEU A 129 5.32 -9.38 10.02
C LEU A 129 4.59 -8.12 9.56
N PHE A 130 5.31 -7.01 9.36
CA PHE A 130 4.73 -5.72 9.02
C PHE A 130 3.82 -5.79 7.80
N LEU A 131 2.58 -5.32 7.98
CA LEU A 131 1.63 -5.06 6.92
C LEU A 131 1.43 -3.54 6.83
N ILE A 132 1.31 -3.02 5.61
CA ILE A 132 1.00 -1.60 5.43
C ILE A 132 -0.46 -1.34 5.79
N PRO A 133 -0.74 -0.38 6.70
CA PRO A 133 -2.11 0.00 7.01
C PRO A 133 -2.88 0.49 5.77
N PRO A 134 -4.19 0.15 5.62
CA PRO A 134 -4.95 0.32 4.38
C PRO A 134 -4.91 1.71 3.74
N LEU A 135 -5.04 2.78 4.53
CA LEU A 135 -5.11 4.16 4.02
C LEU A 135 -3.74 4.79 3.75
N THR A 136 -2.63 4.12 4.04
CA THR A 136 -1.28 4.73 4.00
C THR A 136 -0.96 5.35 2.65
N PHE A 137 -1.31 4.66 1.57
CA PHE A 137 -1.04 5.12 0.21
C PHE A 137 -1.80 6.42 -0.10
N GLU A 138 -3.11 6.45 0.17
CA GLU A 138 -3.95 7.63 -0.08
C GLU A 138 -3.56 8.81 0.82
N VAL A 139 -3.17 8.54 2.07
CA VAL A 139 -2.69 9.58 3.00
C VAL A 139 -1.42 10.23 2.48
N ILE A 140 -0.43 9.46 2.03
CA ILE A 140 0.80 10.00 1.46
C ILE A 140 0.50 10.75 0.17
N LEU A 141 -0.34 10.19 -0.70
CA LEU A 141 -0.73 10.81 -1.97
C LEU A 141 -1.44 12.16 -1.74
N GLN A 142 -2.41 12.22 -0.83
CA GLN A 142 -3.08 13.46 -0.44
C GLN A 142 -2.08 14.47 0.13
N THR A 143 -1.21 14.04 1.05
CA THR A 143 -0.19 14.91 1.65
C THR A 143 0.75 15.51 0.61
N LEU A 144 1.21 14.74 -0.37
CA LEU A 144 2.07 15.22 -1.46
C LEU A 144 1.35 16.27 -2.32
N ARG A 145 0.07 16.03 -2.65
CA ARG A 145 -0.77 16.97 -3.40
C ARG A 145 -1.02 18.27 -2.64
N ASP A 146 -1.31 18.18 -1.34
CA ASP A 146 -1.51 19.35 -0.46
C ASP A 146 -0.23 20.21 -0.38
N LEU A 147 0.95 19.57 -0.46
CA LEU A 147 2.25 20.25 -0.52
C LEU A 147 2.64 20.76 -1.92
N GLN A 148 1.73 20.65 -2.89
CA GLN A 148 1.90 21.04 -4.29
C GLN A 148 3.16 20.44 -4.91
N VAL A 149 3.46 19.19 -4.57
CA VAL A 149 4.54 18.40 -5.19
C VAL A 149 4.03 17.81 -6.49
N TYR A 150 4.89 17.73 -7.52
CA TYR A 150 4.53 17.05 -8.75
C TYR A 150 4.26 15.56 -8.47
N VAL A 151 3.07 15.10 -8.80
CA VAL A 151 2.65 13.71 -8.68
C VAL A 151 2.00 13.26 -9.98
N ARG A 152 2.41 12.10 -10.48
CA ARG A 152 1.81 11.43 -11.63
C ARG A 152 1.47 9.98 -11.29
N ILE A 153 0.27 9.55 -11.63
CA ILE A 153 -0.09 8.12 -11.67
C ILE A 153 0.20 7.64 -13.10
N CYS A 154 1.06 6.63 -13.24
CA CYS A 154 1.44 6.06 -14.53
C CYS A 154 0.33 5.16 -15.09
N ASP A 155 0.41 4.83 -16.37
CA ASP A 155 -0.60 3.97 -16.99
C ASP A 155 -0.53 2.51 -16.50
N ALA A 156 0.69 2.05 -16.28
CA ALA A 156 1.06 0.72 -15.79
C ALA A 156 2.14 0.89 -14.71
N GLU A 157 3.30 0.25 -14.84
CA GLU A 157 4.41 0.38 -13.88
C GLU A 157 5.15 1.72 -14.03
N ALA A 158 5.62 2.26 -12.91
CA ALA A 158 6.30 3.53 -12.88
C ALA A 158 7.79 3.44 -13.24
N ASP A 159 8.43 2.27 -13.13
CA ASP A 159 9.89 2.14 -13.19
C ASP A 159 10.51 2.75 -14.45
N GLY A 160 10.01 2.36 -15.62
CA GLY A 160 10.50 2.89 -16.89
C GLY A 160 10.18 4.38 -17.08
N GLU A 161 9.05 4.86 -16.56
CA GLU A 161 8.68 6.28 -16.62
C GLU A 161 9.52 7.13 -15.66
N VAL A 162 9.90 6.59 -14.50
CA VAL A 162 10.83 7.20 -13.54
C VAL A 162 12.20 7.38 -14.20
N ALA A 163 12.73 6.33 -14.85
CA ALA A 163 14.01 6.40 -15.55
C ALA A 163 14.00 7.44 -16.69
N LYS A 164 12.96 7.41 -17.53
CA LYS A 164 12.78 8.41 -18.62
C LYS A 164 12.66 9.84 -18.10
N MET A 165 11.91 10.05 -17.01
CA MET A 165 11.77 11.39 -16.44
C MET A 165 13.08 11.87 -15.80
N ALA A 166 13.83 10.99 -15.13
CA ALA A 166 15.15 11.35 -14.59
C ALA A 166 16.14 11.74 -15.70
N GLU A 167 16.14 11.03 -16.83
CA GLU A 167 16.93 11.42 -18.01
C GLU A 167 16.49 12.77 -18.57
N LYS A 168 15.18 12.97 -18.78
CA LYS A 168 14.63 14.21 -19.35
C LYS A 168 14.90 15.43 -18.48
N GLU A 169 14.73 15.29 -17.17
CA GLU A 169 14.79 16.40 -16.21
C GLU A 169 16.21 16.62 -15.62
N ASP A 170 17.20 15.85 -16.11
CA ASP A 170 18.57 15.79 -15.56
C ASP A 170 18.56 15.61 -14.03
N GLY A 171 17.77 14.62 -13.58
CA GLY A 171 17.49 14.33 -12.19
C GLY A 171 18.06 12.99 -11.72
N TYR A 172 17.96 12.73 -10.41
CA TYR A 172 18.28 11.45 -9.80
C TYR A 172 17.04 10.56 -9.74
N ILE A 173 17.19 9.30 -10.12
CA ILE A 173 16.20 8.26 -9.81
C ILE A 173 16.27 7.97 -8.31
N VAL A 174 15.14 7.94 -7.61
CA VAL A 174 15.07 7.55 -6.20
C VAL A 174 14.08 6.41 -6.02
N SER A 175 14.58 5.19 -5.81
CA SER A 175 13.76 3.98 -5.67
C SER A 175 14.47 2.98 -4.75
N GLN A 176 13.83 1.85 -4.47
CA GLN A 176 14.44 0.70 -3.80
C GLN A 176 14.52 -0.52 -4.73
N ASP A 177 14.03 -0.41 -5.98
CA ASP A 177 14.04 -1.51 -6.93
C ASP A 177 15.45 -1.78 -7.49
N SER A 178 15.80 -3.06 -7.62
CA SER A 178 17.08 -3.47 -8.21
C SER A 178 17.11 -3.34 -9.74
N ASP A 179 15.95 -3.25 -10.38
CA ASP A 179 15.86 -3.05 -11.82
C ASP A 179 16.47 -1.72 -12.25
N MET A 180 16.44 -0.72 -11.37
CA MET A 180 17.09 0.58 -11.56
C MET A 180 18.60 0.50 -11.83
N TYR A 181 19.27 -0.60 -11.43
CA TYR A 181 20.71 -0.78 -11.68
C TYR A 181 21.05 -1.13 -13.14
N ILE A 182 20.08 -1.60 -13.93
CA ILE A 182 20.31 -2.04 -15.33
C ILE A 182 19.78 -1.08 -16.39
N TYR A 183 19.06 -0.03 -15.99
CA TYR A 183 18.70 1.04 -16.93
C TYR A 183 19.98 1.71 -17.43
N PRO A 184 20.23 1.74 -18.75
CA PRO A 184 21.45 2.32 -19.28
C PRO A 184 21.48 3.85 -19.16
N ASN A 185 20.30 4.49 -19.12
CA ASN A 185 20.16 5.94 -18.98
C ASN A 185 19.45 6.24 -17.66
N THR A 186 20.10 6.99 -16.76
CA THR A 186 19.60 7.25 -15.39
C THR A 186 19.68 8.71 -14.98
N GLY A 187 19.74 9.64 -15.95
CA GLY A 187 19.97 11.06 -15.67
C GLY A 187 21.26 11.29 -14.89
N LYS A 188 21.15 11.88 -13.70
CA LYS A 188 22.28 12.11 -12.78
C LYS A 188 22.70 10.87 -11.98
N GLY A 189 21.96 9.78 -12.07
CA GLY A 189 22.25 8.50 -11.42
C GLY A 189 21.12 8.01 -10.53
N TYR A 190 21.30 6.80 -9.98
CA TYR A 190 20.32 6.14 -9.14
C TYR A 190 20.68 6.25 -7.65
N ILE A 191 19.75 6.73 -6.83
CA ILE A 191 19.82 6.75 -5.37
C ILE A 191 18.93 5.63 -4.82
N PRO A 192 19.52 4.56 -4.26
CA PRO A 192 18.76 3.59 -3.47
C PRO A 192 18.20 4.27 -2.21
N LEU A 193 16.89 4.17 -1.99
CA LEU A 193 16.15 4.83 -0.91
C LEU A 193 16.78 4.57 0.47
N ASN A 194 17.21 3.34 0.73
CA ASN A 194 17.87 2.98 1.98
C ASN A 194 19.23 3.67 2.23
N THR A 195 19.81 4.34 1.23
CA THR A 195 21.03 5.14 1.37
C THR A 195 20.75 6.64 1.54
N LEU A 196 19.54 7.09 1.20
CA LEU A 196 19.11 8.47 1.32
C LEU A 196 18.84 8.81 2.79
N LYS A 197 19.64 9.72 3.33
CA LYS A 197 19.53 10.20 4.71
C LYS A 197 19.04 11.63 4.71
N ILE A 198 17.82 11.82 5.21
CA ILE A 198 17.19 13.13 5.40
C ILE A 198 17.19 13.41 6.92
N PRO A 199 17.78 14.51 7.39
CA PRO A 199 17.88 14.80 8.82
C PRO A 199 16.57 15.37 9.37
N ILE A 200 15.63 14.46 9.64
CA ILE A 200 14.31 14.77 10.20
C ILE A 200 14.41 14.99 11.71
N ASN A 201 15.06 14.06 12.43
CA ASN A 201 15.22 14.09 13.89
C ASN A 201 16.57 14.65 14.36
N ASP A 202 17.44 15.05 13.42
CA ASP A 202 18.77 15.57 13.71
C ASP A 202 18.88 17.04 13.27
N GLY A 203 18.60 17.95 14.21
CA GLY A 203 18.69 19.39 13.98
C GLY A 203 20.12 19.90 13.76
N ASN A 204 21.14 19.10 14.09
CA ASN A 204 22.55 19.48 13.93
C ASN A 204 23.09 19.12 12.55
N SER A 205 22.49 18.13 11.88
CA SER A 205 22.88 17.80 10.51
C SER A 205 22.51 18.91 9.54
N LYS A 206 23.52 19.43 8.85
CA LYS A 206 23.40 20.51 7.85
C LYS A 206 23.21 20.01 6.43
N HIS A 207 23.12 18.69 6.22
CA HIS A 207 23.11 18.10 4.89
C HIS A 207 22.11 16.93 4.76
N ILE A 208 21.51 16.82 3.58
CA ILE A 208 20.97 15.56 3.07
C ILE A 208 22.13 14.80 2.43
N SER A 209 22.18 13.48 2.56
CA SER A 209 23.23 12.68 1.94
C SER A 209 22.69 11.39 1.35
N ALA A 210 23.28 10.92 0.26
CA ALA A 210 22.92 9.65 -0.37
C ALA A 210 24.14 8.97 -1.00
N SER A 211 24.01 7.69 -1.34
CA SER A 211 24.93 7.01 -2.25
C SER A 211 24.30 6.98 -3.64
N VAL A 212 25.00 7.49 -4.64
CA VAL A 212 24.55 7.51 -6.04
C VAL A 212 25.27 6.44 -6.81
N PHE A 213 24.51 5.58 -7.47
CA PHE A 213 24.97 4.56 -8.39
C PHE A 213 24.98 5.08 -9.83
N TYR A 214 25.97 4.64 -10.59
CA TYR A 214 26.13 4.96 -12.02
C TYR A 214 26.23 3.68 -12.87
N PRO A 215 25.34 3.47 -13.86
CA PRO A 215 25.38 2.30 -14.74
C PRO A 215 26.73 2.10 -15.43
N ASP A 216 27.41 3.18 -15.82
CA ASP A 216 28.75 3.14 -16.44
C ASP A 216 29.78 2.41 -15.57
N ARG A 217 29.73 2.60 -14.25
CA ARG A 217 30.66 1.93 -13.32
C ARG A 217 30.41 0.44 -13.25
N LEU A 218 29.15 0.01 -13.30
CA LEU A 218 28.78 -1.40 -13.33
C LEU A 218 29.20 -2.05 -14.66
N ALA A 219 28.91 -1.40 -15.78
CA ALA A 219 29.32 -1.84 -17.10
C ALA A 219 30.85 -2.01 -17.17
N GLN A 220 31.61 -1.02 -16.69
CA GLN A 220 33.08 -1.09 -16.64
C GLN A 220 33.57 -2.23 -15.73
N LEU A 221 32.99 -2.39 -14.55
CA LEU A 221 33.37 -3.47 -13.61
C LEU A 221 33.13 -4.86 -14.20
N LEU A 222 32.04 -5.01 -14.96
CA LEU A 222 31.64 -6.25 -15.61
C LEU A 222 32.23 -6.43 -17.01
N ARG A 223 33.00 -5.44 -17.50
CA ARG A 223 33.55 -5.39 -18.86
C ARG A 223 32.46 -5.58 -19.93
N LEU A 224 31.34 -4.92 -19.76
CA LEU A 224 30.23 -4.89 -20.70
C LEU A 224 30.11 -3.50 -21.32
N ASP A 225 29.55 -3.43 -22.51
CA ASP A 225 28.98 -2.17 -22.99
C ASP A 225 27.78 -1.78 -22.11
N ARG A 226 27.59 -0.49 -21.87
CA ARG A 226 26.48 0.01 -21.04
C ARG A 226 25.11 -0.44 -21.58
N GLN A 227 24.94 -0.49 -22.90
CA GLN A 227 23.70 -0.92 -23.54
C GLN A 227 23.45 -2.43 -23.38
N SER A 228 24.43 -3.20 -22.90
CA SER A 228 24.30 -4.62 -22.56
C SER A 228 23.78 -4.88 -21.13
N LEU A 229 23.62 -3.84 -20.30
CA LEU A 229 23.10 -4.01 -18.94
C LEU A 229 21.66 -4.55 -18.88
N PRO A 230 20.72 -4.13 -19.76
CA PRO A 230 19.42 -4.79 -19.86
C PRO A 230 19.52 -6.30 -20.14
N LEU A 231 20.36 -6.70 -21.09
CA LEU A 231 20.58 -8.12 -21.43
C LEU A 231 21.16 -8.90 -20.23
N LEU A 232 22.10 -8.28 -19.50
CA LEU A 232 22.62 -8.84 -18.25
C LEU A 232 21.48 -9.10 -17.25
N GLY A 233 20.64 -8.10 -16.97
CA GLY A 233 19.52 -8.24 -16.05
C GLY A 233 18.50 -9.29 -16.49
N THR A 234 18.17 -9.34 -17.78
CA THR A 234 17.30 -10.37 -18.37
C THR A 234 17.85 -11.77 -18.12
N LEU A 235 19.12 -12.03 -18.43
CA LEU A 235 19.74 -13.35 -18.25
C LEU A 235 19.99 -13.72 -16.77
N MET A 236 20.11 -12.73 -15.90
CA MET A 236 20.18 -12.95 -14.46
C MET A 236 18.84 -13.40 -13.87
N GLY A 237 17.73 -13.11 -14.56
CA GLY A 237 16.37 -13.32 -14.11
C GLY A 237 15.76 -12.03 -13.57
N ASN A 238 14.63 -11.65 -14.14
CA ASN A 238 13.84 -10.49 -13.74
C ASN A 238 12.34 -10.80 -13.88
N ASP A 239 11.49 -9.78 -13.73
CA ASP A 239 10.04 -9.96 -13.78
C ASP A 239 9.50 -10.48 -15.13
N TYR A 240 10.30 -10.45 -16.20
CA TYR A 240 9.91 -10.84 -17.57
C TYR A 240 10.53 -12.16 -18.05
N LEU A 241 11.61 -12.63 -17.40
CA LEU A 241 12.28 -13.89 -17.73
C LEU A 241 12.70 -14.62 -16.45
N ASP A 242 12.24 -15.86 -16.30
CA ASP A 242 12.59 -16.70 -15.15
C ASP A 242 14.11 -16.94 -15.10
N GLY A 243 14.72 -16.53 -13.99
CA GLY A 243 16.14 -16.67 -13.75
C GLY A 243 16.61 -18.12 -13.69
N GLU A 244 15.76 -19.05 -13.23
CA GLU A 244 16.16 -20.47 -13.14
C GLU A 244 16.35 -21.09 -14.52
N LEU A 245 15.51 -20.69 -15.49
CA LEU A 245 15.63 -21.12 -16.88
C LEU A 245 17.03 -20.80 -17.45
N CYS A 246 17.50 -19.57 -17.23
CA CYS A 246 18.80 -19.11 -17.72
C CYS A 246 19.95 -19.64 -16.87
N ARG A 247 19.79 -19.64 -15.54
CA ARG A 247 20.86 -19.97 -14.58
C ARG A 247 21.46 -21.35 -14.83
N TYR A 248 20.62 -22.38 -14.94
CA TYR A 248 21.12 -23.74 -15.18
C TYR A 248 21.87 -23.87 -16.52
N ALA A 249 21.33 -23.29 -17.58
CA ALA A 249 21.92 -23.36 -18.92
C ALA A 249 23.27 -22.63 -18.99
N ILE A 250 23.37 -21.43 -18.42
CA ILE A 250 24.62 -20.66 -18.34
C ILE A 250 25.66 -21.40 -17.50
N VAL A 251 25.29 -22.00 -16.37
CA VAL A 251 26.23 -22.74 -15.52
C VAL A 251 26.77 -23.98 -16.23
N GLU A 252 25.92 -24.75 -16.91
CA GLU A 252 26.38 -25.92 -17.68
C GLU A 252 27.31 -25.49 -18.84
N TRP A 253 26.97 -24.39 -19.53
CA TRP A 253 27.81 -23.81 -20.57
C TRP A 253 29.18 -23.39 -20.01
N CYS A 254 29.20 -22.66 -18.89
CA CYS A 254 30.44 -22.21 -18.24
C CYS A 254 31.34 -23.40 -17.86
N ASN A 255 30.76 -24.48 -17.34
CA ASN A 255 31.51 -25.68 -16.98
C ASN A 255 32.16 -26.35 -18.21
N LYS A 256 31.50 -26.33 -19.38
CA LYS A 256 32.07 -26.87 -20.64
C LYS A 256 33.22 -26.02 -21.15
N GLU A 257 33.13 -24.72 -20.97
CA GLU A 257 34.17 -23.75 -21.36
C GLU A 257 35.30 -23.62 -20.31
N GLY A 258 35.26 -24.40 -19.23
CA GLY A 258 36.28 -24.38 -18.18
C GLY A 258 36.23 -23.15 -17.25
N ILE A 259 35.10 -22.43 -17.23
CA ILE A 259 34.88 -21.25 -16.39
C ILE A 259 34.39 -21.69 -15.00
N GLN A 260 35.13 -21.31 -13.95
CA GLN A 260 34.74 -21.64 -12.58
C GLN A 260 33.52 -20.83 -12.12
N VAL A 261 32.43 -21.54 -11.84
CA VAL A 261 31.20 -20.97 -11.27
C VAL A 261 31.24 -21.10 -9.75
N GLY A 262 31.40 -19.98 -9.04
CA GLY A 262 31.25 -19.93 -7.59
C GLY A 262 29.83 -20.31 -7.15
N LYS A 263 29.68 -21.00 -6.01
CA LYS A 263 28.37 -21.38 -5.46
C LYS A 263 27.55 -20.20 -4.90
N ASN A 264 28.18 -19.05 -4.67
CA ASN A 264 27.55 -17.90 -4.00
C ASN A 264 26.82 -16.99 -4.99
N GLN A 265 25.69 -16.40 -4.58
CA GLN A 265 24.92 -15.48 -5.44
C GLN A 265 25.71 -14.22 -5.81
N THR A 266 26.71 -13.81 -5.01
CA THR A 266 27.52 -12.62 -5.24
C THR A 266 28.47 -12.72 -6.43
N SER A 267 28.77 -13.92 -6.96
CA SER A 267 29.53 -14.06 -8.21
C SER A 267 28.64 -14.07 -9.46
N TRP A 268 27.31 -14.17 -9.30
CA TRP A 268 26.40 -14.40 -10.41
C TRP A 268 26.45 -13.31 -11.50
N PRO A 269 26.45 -12.00 -11.18
CA PRO A 269 26.57 -10.97 -12.22
C PRO A 269 27.84 -11.08 -13.06
N ARG A 270 28.97 -11.48 -12.45
CA ARG A 270 30.26 -11.66 -13.15
C ARG A 270 30.24 -12.88 -14.09
N ILE A 271 29.54 -13.93 -13.69
CA ILE A 271 29.39 -15.14 -14.52
C ILE A 271 28.53 -14.84 -15.74
N VAL A 272 27.40 -14.15 -15.56
CA VAL A 272 26.53 -13.76 -16.66
C VAL A 272 27.24 -12.76 -17.59
N SER A 273 28.02 -11.81 -17.06
CA SER A 273 28.79 -10.89 -17.89
C SER A 273 29.87 -11.60 -18.71
N GLU A 274 30.59 -12.56 -18.12
CA GLU A 274 31.57 -13.38 -18.87
C GLU A 274 30.87 -14.19 -19.97
N PHE A 275 29.71 -14.79 -19.68
CA PHE A 275 28.89 -15.49 -20.67
C PHE A 275 28.50 -14.58 -21.85
N ILE A 276 28.02 -13.36 -21.57
CA ILE A 276 27.69 -12.38 -22.62
C ILE A 276 28.93 -12.03 -23.45
N ASN A 277 30.05 -11.72 -22.80
CA ASN A 277 31.29 -11.35 -23.48
C ASN A 277 31.79 -12.45 -24.43
N ARG A 278 31.73 -13.71 -24.02
CA ARG A 278 32.13 -14.85 -24.85
C ARG A 278 31.21 -15.13 -26.04
N ASN A 279 30.00 -14.57 -26.02
CA ASN A 279 29.02 -14.71 -27.10
C ASN A 279 28.77 -13.39 -27.84
N SER A 280 29.62 -12.38 -27.64
CA SER A 280 29.41 -11.01 -28.13
C SER A 280 29.77 -10.77 -29.59
N GLU A 281 30.46 -11.70 -30.26
CA GLU A 281 30.87 -11.53 -31.66
C GLU A 281 29.68 -11.67 -32.63
N GLY A 282 29.35 -10.60 -33.36
CA GLY A 282 28.27 -10.59 -34.34
C GLY A 282 26.89 -10.49 -33.71
N ASP A 283 26.01 -11.44 -34.01
CA ASP A 283 24.63 -11.44 -33.50
C ASP A 283 24.56 -12.05 -32.09
N VAL A 284 24.74 -11.19 -31.08
CA VAL A 284 24.82 -11.56 -29.67
C VAL A 284 23.61 -12.39 -29.21
N ILE A 285 22.40 -12.02 -29.63
CA ILE A 285 21.17 -12.71 -29.22
C ILE A 285 21.14 -14.11 -29.82
N LYS A 286 21.42 -14.26 -31.13
CA LYS A 286 21.48 -15.59 -31.76
C LYS A 286 22.56 -16.48 -31.15
N ASN A 287 23.71 -15.93 -30.80
CA ASN A 287 24.79 -16.69 -30.16
C ASN A 287 24.38 -17.18 -28.77
N ILE A 288 23.78 -16.31 -27.96
CA ILE A 288 23.24 -16.67 -26.65
C ILE A 288 22.20 -17.79 -26.78
N LEU A 289 21.24 -17.66 -27.70
CA LEU A 289 20.24 -18.70 -27.93
C LEU A 289 20.88 -20.04 -28.31
N LYS A 290 21.86 -20.05 -29.23
CA LYS A 290 22.60 -21.27 -29.59
C LYS A 290 23.31 -21.90 -28.38
N ALA A 291 23.84 -21.08 -27.47
CA ALA A 291 24.51 -21.55 -26.26
C ALA A 291 23.54 -22.15 -25.22
N LEU A 292 22.36 -21.56 -25.04
CA LEU A 292 21.40 -21.97 -24.01
C LEU A 292 20.50 -23.14 -24.42
N MET A 293 20.04 -23.16 -25.67
CA MET A 293 18.99 -24.09 -26.14
C MET A 293 19.33 -25.58 -25.99
N PRO A 294 20.58 -26.06 -26.19
CA PRO A 294 20.90 -27.48 -26.00
C PRO A 294 20.65 -27.99 -24.58
N THR A 295 20.86 -27.14 -23.56
CA THR A 295 20.59 -27.49 -22.16
C THR A 295 19.12 -27.32 -21.81
N ILE A 296 18.48 -26.24 -22.27
CA ILE A 296 17.05 -26.00 -22.03
C ILE A 296 16.21 -27.14 -22.61
N HIS A 297 16.44 -27.55 -23.86
CA HIS A 297 15.71 -28.66 -24.49
C HIS A 297 15.88 -29.98 -23.73
N ARG A 298 17.08 -30.26 -23.20
CA ARG A 298 17.35 -31.50 -22.46
C ARG A 298 16.62 -31.53 -21.12
N ARG A 299 16.53 -30.39 -20.43
CA ARG A 299 15.95 -30.30 -19.09
C ARG A 299 14.44 -30.13 -19.08
N TYR A 300 13.91 -29.35 -20.03
CA TYR A 300 12.49 -29.02 -20.11
C TYR A 300 11.78 -29.74 -21.27
N ALA A 301 12.36 -30.82 -21.81
CA ALA A 301 11.76 -31.71 -22.80
C ALA A 301 11.11 -30.99 -24.03
N LYS A 302 11.81 -30.00 -24.61
CA LYS A 302 11.34 -29.17 -25.74
C LYS A 302 10.06 -28.35 -25.48
N GLN A 303 9.77 -27.97 -24.24
CA GLN A 303 8.61 -27.12 -23.93
C GLN A 303 8.72 -25.67 -24.42
N ILE A 304 9.94 -25.18 -24.63
CA ILE A 304 10.21 -23.80 -25.06
C ILE A 304 10.99 -23.85 -26.37
N GLU A 305 10.45 -23.23 -27.41
CA GLU A 305 11.10 -23.12 -28.73
C GLU A 305 12.10 -21.96 -28.74
N MET A 306 13.11 -22.04 -29.63
CA MET A 306 14.15 -21.01 -29.70
C MET A 306 13.57 -19.61 -29.99
N THR A 307 12.56 -19.52 -30.85
CA THR A 307 11.87 -18.27 -31.19
C THR A 307 11.07 -17.70 -30.03
N GLU A 308 10.56 -18.55 -29.15
CA GLU A 308 9.83 -18.14 -27.95
C GLU A 308 10.80 -17.53 -26.93
N LEU A 309 11.94 -18.20 -26.67
CA LEU A 309 12.97 -17.66 -25.79
C LEU A 309 13.58 -16.36 -26.33
N GLU A 310 13.79 -16.26 -27.65
CA GLU A 310 14.22 -15.03 -28.31
C GLU A 310 13.24 -13.89 -28.03
N SER A 311 11.94 -14.13 -28.23
CA SER A 311 10.88 -13.16 -27.96
C SER A 311 10.87 -12.72 -26.49
N LEU A 312 11.00 -13.65 -25.54
CA LEU A 312 11.05 -13.34 -24.10
C LEU A 312 12.27 -12.47 -23.76
N ILE A 313 13.45 -12.78 -24.29
CA ILE A 313 14.66 -12.00 -24.06
C ILE A 313 14.52 -10.59 -24.65
N LEU A 314 14.08 -10.47 -25.90
CA LEU A 314 13.92 -9.18 -26.57
C LEU A 314 12.84 -8.32 -25.91
N ASN A 315 11.71 -8.92 -25.53
CA ASN A 315 10.65 -8.22 -24.80
C ASN A 315 11.19 -7.70 -23.46
N SER A 316 11.87 -8.53 -22.68
CA SER A 316 12.50 -8.13 -21.42
C SER A 316 13.46 -6.94 -21.60
N ILE A 317 14.35 -6.99 -22.61
CA ILE A 317 15.27 -5.87 -22.91
C ILE A 317 14.51 -4.58 -23.25
N SER A 318 13.43 -4.69 -24.03
CA SER A 318 12.65 -3.52 -24.48
C SER A 318 11.97 -2.76 -23.33
N GLN A 319 11.71 -3.41 -22.20
CA GLN A 319 11.15 -2.74 -21.01
C GLN A 319 12.13 -1.75 -20.38
N TYR A 320 13.44 -2.03 -20.44
CA TYR A 320 14.49 -1.20 -19.83
C TYR A 320 15.16 -0.25 -20.83
N SER A 321 15.27 -0.66 -22.09
CA SER A 321 15.89 0.12 -23.16
C SER A 321 15.14 -0.09 -24.48
N PRO A 322 14.07 0.69 -24.73
CA PRO A 322 13.28 0.60 -25.97
C PRO A 322 14.11 0.87 -27.24
N ASP A 323 15.19 1.65 -27.11
CA ASP A 323 16.09 2.01 -28.21
C ASP A 323 17.36 1.14 -28.24
N SER A 324 17.33 -0.02 -27.57
CA SER A 324 18.47 -0.93 -27.47
C SER A 324 18.97 -1.40 -28.83
N PRO A 325 20.31 -1.50 -29.03
CA PRO A 325 20.90 -2.00 -30.27
C PRO A 325 20.54 -3.47 -30.55
N PHE A 326 20.08 -4.22 -29.54
CA PHE A 326 19.62 -5.60 -29.73
C PHE A 326 18.24 -5.71 -30.40
N LEU A 327 17.50 -4.60 -30.53
CA LEU A 327 16.12 -4.58 -31.04
C LEU A 327 16.02 -4.24 -32.54
N ILE A 328 17.14 -4.20 -33.28
CA ILE A 328 17.26 -3.63 -34.64
C ILE A 328 16.40 -4.33 -35.74
N LEU A 329 15.56 -5.32 -35.42
CA LEU A 329 14.61 -5.93 -36.37
C LEU A 329 13.13 -5.92 -35.98
N GLN A 330 12.70 -5.15 -34.97
CA GLN A 330 11.26 -4.96 -34.69
C GLN A 330 10.89 -3.48 -34.50
N LYS A 331 10.79 -2.75 -35.61
CA LYS A 331 9.94 -1.53 -35.63
C LYS A 331 8.49 -1.96 -35.81
N SER A 332 7.84 -2.36 -34.72
CA SER A 332 6.37 -2.47 -34.66
C SER A 332 5.80 -1.31 -33.85
N LYS A 333 4.56 -0.95 -34.21
CA LYS A 333 3.89 0.32 -33.91
C LYS A 333 3.91 0.69 -32.42
N LYS A 334 4.30 1.94 -32.14
CA LYS A 334 3.86 2.67 -30.95
C LYS A 334 2.33 2.60 -30.87
N VAL A 335 1.81 1.99 -29.83
CA VAL A 335 0.44 2.24 -29.38
C VAL A 335 0.51 3.55 -28.62
N GLU A 336 -0.04 4.60 -29.21
CA GLU A 336 -0.34 5.81 -28.45
C GLU A 336 -1.43 5.44 -27.44
N ASN A 337 -1.04 5.40 -26.17
CA ASN A 337 -2.02 5.37 -25.09
C ASN A 337 -2.73 6.72 -25.08
N LEU A 338 -4.06 6.68 -25.16
CA LEU A 338 -4.92 7.80 -24.84
C LEU A 338 -4.58 8.28 -23.43
N CYS A 339 -3.92 9.43 -23.35
CA CYS A 339 -3.75 10.17 -22.11
C CYS A 339 -5.12 10.71 -21.72
N VAL A 340 -5.87 9.92 -20.94
CA VAL A 340 -6.92 10.49 -20.09
C VAL A 340 -6.19 11.27 -19.00
N ASP A 341 -6.65 12.49 -18.71
CA ASP A 341 -6.10 13.34 -17.66
C ASP A 341 -6.27 12.64 -16.29
N GLN A 342 -5.27 11.85 -15.90
CA GLN A 342 -5.27 10.90 -14.77
C GLN A 342 -4.73 11.52 -13.47
N ASN A 343 -4.43 12.82 -13.44
CA ASN A 343 -3.57 13.39 -12.40
C ASN A 343 -4.19 13.40 -10.99
N ASN A 344 -5.49 13.16 -10.82
CA ASN A 344 -6.16 13.23 -9.52
C ASN A 344 -6.79 11.93 -8.97
N GLN A 345 -6.82 10.84 -9.73
CA GLN A 345 -7.51 9.61 -9.30
C GLN A 345 -6.59 8.66 -8.50
N SER A 346 -7.17 7.84 -7.62
CA SER A 346 -6.45 6.75 -6.94
C SER A 346 -6.08 5.64 -7.91
N ARG A 347 -4.97 4.95 -7.64
CA ARG A 347 -4.55 3.75 -8.42
C ARG A 347 -5.62 2.66 -8.49
N LEU A 348 -6.44 2.50 -7.45
CA LEU A 348 -7.50 1.48 -7.44
C LEU A 348 -8.62 1.83 -8.42
N VAL A 349 -8.90 3.11 -8.62
CA VAL A 349 -9.84 3.57 -9.66
C VAL A 349 -9.30 3.20 -11.04
N MET A 350 -8.00 3.43 -11.28
CA MET A 350 -7.34 3.06 -12.53
C MET A 350 -7.40 1.55 -12.79
N GLU A 351 -7.21 0.72 -11.77
CA GLU A 351 -7.34 -0.75 -11.88
C GLU A 351 -8.75 -1.20 -12.25
N ILE A 352 -9.79 -0.57 -11.69
CA ILE A 352 -11.17 -0.88 -12.06
C ILE A 352 -11.42 -0.50 -13.51
N ILE A 353 -11.05 0.73 -13.90
CA ILE A 353 -11.30 1.26 -15.25
C ILE A 353 -10.57 0.43 -16.32
N LYS A 354 -9.29 0.13 -16.10
CA LYS A 354 -8.45 -0.54 -17.12
C LYS A 354 -8.58 -2.06 -17.11
N ASN A 355 -8.62 -2.67 -15.92
CA ASN A 355 -8.52 -4.12 -15.79
C ASN A 355 -9.82 -4.78 -15.33
N GLN A 356 -10.84 -4.00 -14.93
CA GLN A 356 -12.07 -4.52 -14.31
C GLN A 356 -11.77 -5.41 -13.10
N THR A 357 -10.73 -5.05 -12.33
CA THR A 357 -10.36 -5.75 -11.10
C THR A 357 -10.30 -4.81 -9.92
N PHE A 358 -10.59 -5.34 -8.73
CA PHE A 358 -10.40 -4.64 -7.48
C PHE A 358 -9.70 -5.56 -6.47
N TRP A 359 -8.48 -5.22 -6.07
CA TRP A 359 -7.75 -6.01 -5.09
C TRP A 359 -7.90 -5.40 -3.71
N THR A 360 -8.61 -6.11 -2.84
CA THR A 360 -8.78 -5.68 -1.47
C THR A 360 -7.45 -5.69 -0.73
N SER A 361 -7.11 -4.61 -0.02
CA SER A 361 -5.87 -4.57 0.74
C SER A 361 -5.93 -5.55 1.91
N ILE A 362 -4.87 -6.34 2.09
CA ILE A 362 -4.77 -7.27 3.22
C ILE A 362 -4.08 -6.59 4.39
N PHE A 363 -4.81 -6.45 5.48
CA PHE A 363 -4.30 -5.92 6.74
C PHE A 363 -4.78 -6.79 7.92
N LEU A 364 -4.49 -6.38 9.16
CA LEU A 364 -4.94 -7.09 10.36
C LEU A 364 -6.47 -7.07 10.48
N GLU A 365 -7.05 -8.26 10.54
CA GLU A 365 -8.47 -8.48 10.76
C GLU A 365 -8.68 -9.88 11.36
N ASP A 366 -9.81 -10.14 12.02
CA ASP A 366 -10.11 -11.49 12.50
C ASP A 366 -10.34 -12.47 11.33
N VAL A 367 -9.31 -13.23 10.97
CA VAL A 367 -9.34 -14.20 9.87
C VAL A 367 -10.35 -15.34 10.08
N GLY A 368 -10.83 -15.54 11.31
CA GLY A 368 -11.91 -16.48 11.64
C GLY A 368 -13.30 -15.96 11.25
N ARG A 369 -13.41 -14.67 10.91
CA ARG A 369 -14.63 -14.03 10.40
C ARG A 369 -14.55 -13.83 8.89
N GLU A 370 -15.68 -13.43 8.33
CA GLU A 370 -15.78 -12.91 6.96
C GLU A 370 -14.84 -11.73 6.73
N SER A 371 -14.52 -11.39 5.48
CA SER A 371 -13.61 -10.29 5.19
C SER A 371 -14.15 -8.96 5.70
N SER A 372 -13.27 -8.18 6.34
CA SER A 372 -13.51 -6.79 6.72
C SER A 372 -13.90 -5.91 5.53
N TRP A 373 -13.65 -6.31 4.28
CA TRP A 373 -14.04 -5.59 3.07
C TRP A 373 -15.51 -5.78 2.66
N LEU A 374 -16.22 -6.76 3.22
CA LEU A 374 -17.63 -6.99 2.91
C LEU A 374 -18.52 -5.84 3.39
N VAL A 375 -18.14 -5.18 4.49
CA VAL A 375 -18.86 -4.00 5.03
C VAL A 375 -19.05 -2.90 3.99
N SER A 376 -18.07 -2.71 3.10
CA SER A 376 -18.05 -1.64 2.11
C SER A 376 -18.33 -2.11 0.68
N GLN A 377 -18.72 -3.37 0.48
CA GLN A 377 -18.99 -3.93 -0.85
C GLN A 377 -20.02 -3.11 -1.61
N THR A 378 -21.08 -2.63 -0.93
CA THR A 378 -22.12 -1.87 -1.62
C THR A 378 -21.62 -0.49 -2.08
N LEU A 379 -20.73 0.16 -1.34
CA LEU A 379 -20.06 1.38 -1.79
C LEU A 379 -19.22 1.13 -3.05
N ARG A 380 -18.51 -0.01 -3.11
CA ARG A 380 -17.73 -0.37 -4.30
C ARG A 380 -18.61 -0.69 -5.51
N GLN A 381 -19.75 -1.35 -5.32
CA GLN A 381 -20.71 -1.57 -6.41
C GLN A 381 -21.29 -0.25 -6.96
N GLU A 382 -21.41 0.78 -6.12
CA GLU A 382 -21.74 2.14 -6.59
C GLU A 382 -20.62 2.76 -7.41
N ILE A 383 -19.35 2.55 -7.04
CA ILE A 383 -18.19 2.96 -7.86
C ILE A 383 -18.30 2.34 -9.26
N TYR A 384 -18.56 1.03 -9.32
CA TYR A 384 -18.66 0.29 -10.57
C TYR A 384 -19.81 0.80 -11.44
N GLU A 385 -20.96 1.12 -10.83
CA GLU A 385 -22.09 1.71 -11.55
C GLU A 385 -21.76 3.09 -12.10
N GLN A 386 -21.08 3.95 -11.33
CA GLN A 386 -20.69 5.27 -11.82
C GLN A 386 -19.68 5.18 -12.98
N ILE A 387 -18.74 4.24 -12.92
CA ILE A 387 -17.81 3.98 -14.03
C ILE A 387 -18.58 3.49 -15.27
N ARG A 388 -19.51 2.53 -15.11
CA ARG A 388 -20.38 2.06 -16.20
C ARG A 388 -21.12 3.20 -16.87
N ILE A 389 -21.70 4.12 -16.08
CA ILE A 389 -22.42 5.29 -16.59
C ILE A 389 -21.46 6.22 -17.33
N LYS A 390 -20.34 6.61 -16.71
CA LYS A 390 -19.34 7.52 -17.31
C LYS A 390 -18.75 6.97 -18.61
N MET A 391 -18.59 5.65 -18.72
CA MET A 391 -18.06 4.97 -19.92
C MET A 391 -19.15 4.55 -20.92
N ASN A 392 -20.43 4.86 -20.66
CA ASN A 392 -21.58 4.49 -21.50
C ASN A 392 -21.68 2.98 -21.82
N LEU A 393 -21.48 2.13 -20.81
CA LEU A 393 -21.48 0.67 -20.94
C LEU A 393 -22.86 0.07 -20.59
N GLN A 394 -23.31 -0.93 -21.36
CA GLN A 394 -24.58 -1.64 -21.11
C GLN A 394 -24.51 -2.54 -19.86
N GLU A 395 -23.43 -3.30 -19.78
CA GLU A 395 -23.10 -4.17 -18.66
C GLU A 395 -21.70 -3.85 -18.16
N TYR A 396 -21.48 -4.05 -16.87
CA TYR A 396 -20.17 -3.89 -16.26
C TYR A 396 -20.06 -4.81 -15.05
N GLN A 397 -18.96 -5.52 -14.98
CA GLN A 397 -18.66 -6.44 -13.90
C GLN A 397 -17.20 -6.25 -13.49
N VAL A 398 -16.93 -6.45 -12.21
CA VAL A 398 -15.59 -6.29 -11.64
C VAL A 398 -15.24 -7.56 -10.88
N THR A 399 -14.04 -8.07 -11.12
CA THR A 399 -13.48 -9.19 -10.35
C THR A 399 -12.79 -8.64 -9.12
N GLU A 400 -13.37 -8.88 -7.94
CA GLU A 400 -12.73 -8.54 -6.67
C GLU A 400 -11.87 -9.70 -6.17
N TYR A 401 -10.64 -9.39 -5.77
CA TYR A 401 -9.78 -10.33 -5.05
C TYR A 401 -9.93 -10.07 -3.55
N ILE A 402 -10.63 -10.97 -2.87
CA ILE A 402 -11.03 -10.84 -1.46
C ILE A 402 -10.51 -12.02 -0.64
N ARG A 403 -10.24 -11.77 0.64
CA ARG A 403 -9.85 -12.83 1.58
C ARG A 403 -11.06 -13.70 1.94
N THR A 404 -10.92 -15.00 1.78
CA THR A 404 -11.84 -16.02 2.34
C THR A 404 -11.06 -16.90 3.32
N LYS A 405 -11.33 -16.76 4.62
CA LYS A 405 -10.54 -17.38 5.70
C LYS A 405 -9.05 -17.02 5.57
N GLN A 406 -8.18 -17.99 5.24
CA GLN A 406 -6.74 -17.80 5.03
C GLN A 406 -6.33 -17.88 3.55
N HIS A 407 -7.30 -17.79 2.63
CA HIS A 407 -7.08 -17.83 1.20
C HIS A 407 -7.50 -16.53 0.53
N LEU A 408 -6.96 -16.30 -0.67
CA LEU A 408 -7.43 -15.25 -1.56
C LEU A 408 -8.35 -15.88 -2.60
N GLU A 409 -9.51 -15.28 -2.81
CA GLU A 409 -10.53 -15.70 -3.75
C GLU A 409 -10.84 -14.58 -4.73
N ALA A 410 -11.10 -14.93 -5.99
CA ALA A 410 -11.57 -14.00 -7.01
C ALA A 410 -13.09 -14.15 -7.14
N ILE A 411 -13.83 -13.10 -6.85
CA ILE A 411 -15.29 -13.07 -6.93
C ILE A 411 -15.74 -12.04 -7.97
N GLN A 412 -16.71 -12.41 -8.80
CA GLN A 412 -17.24 -11.50 -9.82
C GLN A 412 -18.46 -10.76 -9.27
N LEU A 413 -18.41 -9.43 -9.31
CA LEU A 413 -19.50 -8.57 -8.83
C LEU A 413 -20.09 -7.75 -9.97
N SER A 414 -21.42 -7.74 -10.05
CA SER A 414 -22.17 -6.84 -10.94
C SER A 414 -22.40 -5.48 -10.30
N VAL A 415 -22.62 -4.48 -11.14
CA VAL A 415 -23.05 -3.13 -10.74
C VAL A 415 -24.41 -3.15 -10.02
N ARG A 416 -24.64 -2.17 -9.14
CA ARG A 416 -25.97 -1.86 -8.62
C ARG A 416 -26.55 -0.71 -9.43
N LYS A 417 -27.45 -1.04 -10.36
CA LYS A 417 -28.04 -0.03 -11.26
C LYS A 417 -28.75 1.07 -10.48
N ARG A 418 -28.47 2.30 -10.87
CA ARG A 418 -29.07 3.48 -10.28
C ARG A 418 -30.52 3.64 -10.76
N ASN A 419 -31.46 3.73 -9.81
CA ASN A 419 -32.89 3.87 -10.11
C ASN A 419 -33.43 5.29 -9.92
N VAL A 420 -32.61 6.22 -9.42
CA VAL A 420 -33.03 7.59 -9.06
C VAL A 420 -32.08 8.61 -9.66
N GLU A 421 -32.61 9.51 -10.48
CA GLU A 421 -31.87 10.64 -11.04
C GLU A 421 -31.74 11.75 -9.99
N THR A 422 -30.50 12.10 -9.62
CA THR A 422 -30.20 13.15 -8.63
C THR A 422 -28.76 13.66 -8.80
N ASP A 423 -28.42 14.80 -8.23
CA ASP A 423 -27.06 15.34 -8.28
C ASP A 423 -26.04 14.44 -7.53
N ALA A 424 -24.75 14.55 -7.88
CA ALA A 424 -23.70 13.68 -7.34
C ALA A 424 -23.62 13.72 -5.81
N TRP A 425 -23.77 14.90 -5.19
CA TRP A 425 -23.75 15.06 -3.74
C TRP A 425 -24.96 14.43 -3.07
N SER A 426 -26.17 14.66 -3.61
CA SER A 426 -27.39 13.99 -3.13
C SER A 426 -27.29 12.47 -3.23
N TRP A 427 -26.70 11.95 -4.31
CA TRP A 427 -26.45 10.52 -4.46
C TRP A 427 -25.47 10.00 -3.41
N PHE A 428 -24.36 10.71 -3.21
CA PHE A 428 -23.36 10.37 -2.20
C PHE A 428 -23.97 10.32 -0.79
N LEU A 429 -24.82 11.28 -0.44
CA LEU A 429 -25.58 11.28 0.82
C LEU A 429 -26.51 10.07 0.93
N LEU A 430 -27.27 9.76 -0.12
CA LEU A 430 -28.25 8.66 -0.14
C LEU A 430 -27.57 7.30 0.03
N VAL A 431 -26.45 7.08 -0.66
CA VAL A 431 -25.63 5.86 -0.55
C VAL A 431 -25.15 5.67 0.91
N HIS A 432 -24.78 6.77 1.57
CA HIS A 432 -24.40 6.80 2.99
C HIS A 432 -25.57 6.85 3.98
N LYS A 433 -26.81 6.66 3.50
CA LYS A 433 -28.03 6.65 4.33
C LYS A 433 -28.22 7.97 5.08
N SER A 434 -27.94 9.06 4.41
CA SER A 434 -28.12 10.43 4.88
C SER A 434 -28.92 11.26 3.86
N ASN A 435 -29.20 12.51 4.22
CA ASN A 435 -29.92 13.47 3.38
C ASN A 435 -29.43 14.90 3.68
N LYS A 436 -29.81 15.85 2.82
CA LYS A 436 -29.39 17.27 2.96
C LYS A 436 -29.86 17.90 4.27
N VAL A 437 -31.02 17.49 4.79
CA VAL A 437 -31.59 18.04 6.03
C VAL A 437 -30.72 17.67 7.23
N ASN A 438 -30.36 16.39 7.35
CA ASN A 438 -29.55 15.85 8.44
C ASN A 438 -28.13 16.44 8.43
N MET A 439 -27.59 16.74 7.24
CA MET A 439 -26.20 17.23 7.10
C MET A 439 -26.08 18.76 7.13
N LYS A 440 -27.19 19.51 7.12
CA LYS A 440 -27.19 20.99 7.12
C LYS A 440 -26.27 21.64 8.18
N PRO A 441 -26.11 21.10 9.40
CA PRO A 441 -25.23 21.70 10.41
C PRO A 441 -23.73 21.63 10.11
N PHE A 442 -23.30 20.83 9.14
CA PHE A 442 -21.89 20.60 8.85
C PHE A 442 -21.52 21.11 7.48
N GLU A 443 -20.35 21.73 7.37
CA GLU A 443 -19.82 22.15 6.08
C GLU A 443 -19.65 20.95 5.16
N LYS A 444 -20.11 21.12 3.91
CA LYS A 444 -19.95 20.12 2.85
C LYS A 444 -18.47 19.76 2.77
N SER A 445 -18.18 18.47 2.67
CA SER A 445 -16.82 17.96 2.46
C SER A 445 -15.82 18.13 3.62
N SER A 446 -16.28 18.56 4.80
CA SER A 446 -15.46 18.56 6.03
C SER A 446 -15.18 17.14 6.55
N GLY A 447 -14.12 16.98 7.35
CA GLY A 447 -13.81 15.71 8.04
C GLY A 447 -14.94 15.22 8.95
N LEU A 448 -15.68 16.14 9.59
CA LEU A 448 -16.87 15.83 10.38
C LEU A 448 -18.00 15.28 9.52
N CYS A 449 -18.28 15.91 8.38
CA CYS A 449 -19.26 15.42 7.41
C CYS A 449 -18.88 14.00 6.96
N TYR A 450 -17.59 13.77 6.69
CA TYR A 450 -17.11 12.48 6.21
C TYR A 450 -17.22 11.36 7.25
N LEU A 451 -16.87 11.65 8.52
CA LEU A 451 -17.08 10.76 9.67
C LEU A 451 -18.56 10.35 9.78
N ILE A 452 -19.46 11.34 9.77
CA ILE A 452 -20.89 11.12 9.94
C ILE A 452 -21.42 10.20 8.84
N LEU A 453 -21.08 10.47 7.58
CA LEU A 453 -21.55 9.68 6.43
C LEU A 453 -21.06 8.23 6.51
N CYS A 454 -19.78 8.02 6.77
CA CYS A 454 -19.20 6.68 6.86
C CYS A 454 -19.79 5.88 8.04
N LEU A 455 -19.98 6.52 9.19
CA LEU A 455 -20.54 5.84 10.37
C LEU A 455 -22.03 5.53 10.22
N ARG A 456 -22.82 6.44 9.63
CA ARG A 456 -24.23 6.19 9.28
C ARG A 456 -24.39 5.02 8.32
N TYR A 457 -23.54 4.96 7.28
CA TYR A 457 -23.49 3.82 6.36
C TYR A 457 -23.21 2.52 7.12
N MET A 458 -22.20 2.53 7.99
CA MET A 458 -21.77 1.34 8.74
C MET A 458 -22.86 0.84 9.70
N ILE A 459 -23.53 1.74 10.44
CA ILE A 459 -24.67 1.40 11.30
C ILE A 459 -25.79 0.74 10.49
N HIS A 460 -26.15 1.31 9.34
CA HIS A 460 -27.18 0.73 8.48
C HIS A 460 -26.77 -0.63 7.90
N TYR A 461 -25.48 -0.84 7.58
CA TYR A 461 -25.01 -2.12 7.07
C TYR A 461 -25.22 -3.23 8.11
N TYR A 462 -24.79 -3.02 9.36
CA TYR A 462 -24.91 -4.02 10.42
C TYR A 462 -26.34 -4.24 10.90
N SER A 463 -27.24 -3.29 10.68
CA SER A 463 -28.64 -3.44 11.07
C SER A 463 -29.42 -4.46 10.23
N ARG A 464 -28.80 -5.05 9.20
CA ARG A 464 -29.42 -6.04 8.31
C ARG A 464 -29.47 -7.43 8.94
N GLU A 465 -28.63 -7.69 9.94
CA GLU A 465 -28.55 -8.97 10.65
C GLU A 465 -28.71 -8.74 12.16
N GLU A 466 -29.70 -9.38 12.78
CA GLU A 466 -30.07 -9.13 14.19
C GLU A 466 -28.92 -9.35 15.18
N ASN A 467 -27.96 -10.23 14.88
CA ASN A 467 -26.87 -10.60 15.79
C ASN A 467 -25.53 -9.91 15.51
N ASN A 468 -25.47 -8.96 14.56
CA ASN A 468 -24.22 -8.31 14.14
C ASN A 468 -24.24 -6.79 14.31
N GLN A 469 -25.28 -6.24 14.95
CA GLN A 469 -25.44 -4.81 15.18
C GLN A 469 -24.21 -4.19 15.87
N LEU A 470 -23.87 -2.96 15.46
CA LEU A 470 -22.91 -2.17 16.22
C LEU A 470 -23.49 -1.82 17.58
N THR A 471 -22.66 -1.93 18.61
CA THR A 471 -23.04 -1.53 19.95
C THR A 471 -22.89 -0.02 20.14
N ASN A 472 -23.67 0.57 21.04
CA ASN A 472 -23.61 2.01 21.27
C ASN A 472 -22.22 2.48 21.76
N HIS A 473 -21.50 1.67 22.55
CA HIS A 473 -20.14 1.98 22.97
C HIS A 473 -19.11 1.91 21.82
N GLU A 474 -19.30 1.03 20.82
CA GLU A 474 -18.49 1.01 19.59
C GLU A 474 -18.72 2.29 18.76
N VAL A 475 -19.99 2.68 18.55
CA VAL A 475 -20.36 3.92 17.83
C VAL A 475 -19.76 5.16 18.51
N ILE A 476 -19.89 5.26 19.83
CA ILE A 476 -19.33 6.37 20.62
C ILE A 476 -17.80 6.38 20.51
N ALA A 477 -17.13 5.23 20.60
CA ALA A 477 -15.67 5.16 20.50
C ALA A 477 -15.14 5.62 19.13
N ILE A 478 -15.83 5.27 18.04
CA ILE A 478 -15.48 5.72 16.69
C ILE A 478 -15.57 7.25 16.63
N ILE A 479 -16.66 7.84 17.13
CA ILE A 479 -16.82 9.31 17.14
C ILE A 479 -15.73 9.97 17.99
N LEU A 480 -15.49 9.47 19.21
CA LEU A 480 -14.47 10.02 20.11
C LEU A 480 -13.08 9.99 19.49
N SER A 481 -12.67 8.85 18.93
CA SER A 481 -11.34 8.69 18.35
C SER A 481 -11.14 9.53 17.09
N THR A 482 -12.13 9.63 16.21
CA THR A 482 -12.02 10.49 15.02
C THR A 482 -12.09 11.98 15.40
N LEU A 483 -12.92 12.40 16.36
CA LEU A 483 -12.91 13.79 16.85
C LEU A 483 -11.59 14.17 17.49
N HIS A 484 -11.01 13.27 18.28
CA HIS A 484 -9.66 13.44 18.84
C HIS A 484 -8.63 13.66 17.74
N SER A 485 -8.65 12.83 16.71
CA SER A 485 -7.72 12.94 15.58
C SER A 485 -7.95 14.20 14.75
N LEU A 486 -9.20 14.63 14.56
CA LEU A 486 -9.56 15.87 13.85
C LEU A 486 -9.30 17.14 14.67
N SER A 487 -9.08 17.06 15.99
CA SER A 487 -8.89 18.22 16.87
C SER A 487 -7.85 19.25 16.38
N PRO A 488 -6.66 18.85 15.86
CA PRO A 488 -5.69 19.79 15.32
C PRO A 488 -6.21 20.57 14.11
N CYS A 489 -7.18 20.01 13.37
CA CYS A 489 -7.83 20.65 12.23
C CYS A 489 -9.04 21.52 12.64
N LEU A 490 -9.42 21.51 13.93
CA LEU A 490 -10.61 22.18 14.46
C LEU A 490 -10.26 23.28 15.50
N GLU A 491 -9.04 23.83 15.46
CA GLU A 491 -8.56 24.95 16.29
C GLU A 491 -8.47 24.69 17.82
N SER A 492 -8.23 23.44 18.24
CA SER A 492 -8.16 23.03 19.66
C SER A 492 -6.73 22.67 20.11
N ASN A 493 -6.29 23.24 21.24
CA ASN A 493 -4.95 23.05 21.81
C ASN A 493 -4.87 21.85 22.76
N GLN A 494 -3.81 21.05 22.56
CA GLN A 494 -3.38 19.86 23.33
C GLN A 494 -4.22 18.60 23.14
N VAL A 495 -3.71 17.71 22.29
CA VAL A 495 -4.19 16.34 22.12
C VAL A 495 -3.53 15.45 23.19
N PRO A 496 -4.28 14.79 24.09
CA PRO A 496 -3.70 13.92 25.10
C PRO A 496 -2.96 12.75 24.44
N VAL A 497 -1.77 12.40 24.93
CA VAL A 497 -1.03 11.23 24.46
C VAL A 497 -1.81 9.97 24.82
N MET A 498 -2.16 9.18 23.81
CA MET A 498 -2.91 7.94 23.98
C MET A 498 -1.98 6.78 24.34
N GLU A 499 -2.29 6.09 25.44
CA GLU A 499 -1.57 4.89 25.84
C GLU A 499 -1.97 3.70 24.96
N ALA A 500 -0.99 2.84 24.64
CA ALA A 500 -1.23 1.59 23.95
C ALA A 500 -2.05 0.62 24.83
N VAL A 501 -3.09 0.02 24.25
CA VAL A 501 -4.02 -0.85 24.96
C VAL A 501 -4.01 -2.28 24.42
N ALA A 502 -4.37 -3.25 25.27
CA ALA A 502 -4.44 -4.64 24.85
C ALA A 502 -5.47 -4.84 23.71
N LEU A 503 -5.01 -5.37 22.59
CA LEU A 503 -5.82 -5.58 21.40
C LEU A 503 -6.71 -6.82 21.55
N LYS A 504 -7.97 -6.68 21.11
CA LYS A 504 -8.94 -7.79 21.02
C LYS A 504 -9.28 -8.04 19.55
N LYS A 505 -9.50 -9.31 19.16
CA LYS A 505 -9.81 -9.69 17.77
C LYS A 505 -10.97 -8.89 17.17
N ARG A 506 -12.07 -8.73 17.92
CA ARG A 506 -13.23 -7.90 17.50
C ARG A 506 -12.83 -6.45 17.27
N SER A 507 -12.02 -5.87 18.15
CA SER A 507 -11.58 -4.48 18.03
C SER A 507 -10.71 -4.27 16.79
N VAL A 508 -9.77 -5.17 16.52
CA VAL A 508 -8.92 -5.12 15.32
C VAL A 508 -9.76 -5.29 14.05
N HIS A 509 -10.71 -6.23 14.06
CA HIS A 509 -11.60 -6.44 12.92
C HIS A 509 -12.53 -5.24 12.67
N LEU A 510 -13.06 -4.62 13.74
CA LEU A 510 -13.89 -3.41 13.63
C LEU A 510 -13.10 -2.22 13.08
N ALA A 511 -11.85 -2.04 13.52
CA ALA A 511 -10.94 -1.04 12.99
C ALA A 511 -10.73 -1.22 11.47
N ALA A 512 -10.43 -2.45 11.03
CA ALA A 512 -10.28 -2.75 9.60
C ALA A 512 -11.58 -2.47 8.82
N GLN A 513 -12.74 -2.84 9.36
CA GLN A 513 -14.04 -2.58 8.75
C GLN A 513 -14.29 -1.08 8.58
N PHE A 514 -14.06 -0.28 9.63
CA PHE A 514 -14.23 1.17 9.55
C PHE A 514 -13.30 1.82 8.52
N GLN A 515 -12.02 1.43 8.50
CA GLN A 515 -11.07 1.91 7.49
C GLN A 515 -11.47 1.54 6.07
N ASN A 516 -12.01 0.33 5.84
CA ASN A 516 -12.47 -0.07 4.51
C ASN A 516 -13.71 0.71 4.03
N VAL A 517 -14.57 1.15 4.96
CA VAL A 517 -15.67 2.09 4.66
C VAL A 517 -15.10 3.45 4.28
N LEU A 518 -14.18 4.00 5.08
CA LEU A 518 -13.48 5.25 4.78
C LEU A 518 -12.78 5.18 3.41
N TYR A 519 -12.15 4.06 3.08
CA TYR A 519 -11.46 3.92 1.80
C TYR A 519 -12.44 3.86 0.63
N SER A 520 -13.47 3.02 0.71
CA SER A 520 -14.43 2.86 -0.39
C SER A 520 -15.26 4.13 -0.61
N SER A 521 -15.57 4.86 0.45
CA SER A 521 -16.24 6.17 0.35
C SER A 521 -15.34 7.23 -0.33
N HIS A 522 -14.03 7.18 -0.07
CA HIS A 522 -13.05 8.11 -0.66
C HIS A 522 -12.92 7.86 -2.15
N LEU A 523 -12.79 6.60 -2.56
CA LEU A 523 -12.77 6.21 -3.98
C LEU A 523 -14.07 6.61 -4.70
N LEU A 524 -15.23 6.43 -4.04
CA LEU A 524 -16.51 6.85 -4.60
C LEU A 524 -16.58 8.37 -4.78
N SER A 525 -16.03 9.14 -3.83
CA SER A 525 -15.99 10.60 -3.95
C SER A 525 -15.15 11.08 -5.13
N GLN A 526 -14.00 10.44 -5.39
CA GLN A 526 -13.15 10.73 -6.54
C GLN A 526 -13.89 10.47 -7.86
N ILE A 527 -14.61 9.35 -7.96
CA ILE A 527 -15.37 9.01 -9.16
C ILE A 527 -16.58 9.92 -9.38
N LEU A 528 -17.17 10.45 -8.30
CA LEU A 528 -18.27 11.40 -8.36
C LEU A 528 -17.81 12.86 -8.51
N ASP A 529 -16.50 13.11 -8.62
CA ASP A 529 -15.90 14.45 -8.66
C ASP A 529 -16.33 15.32 -7.46
N ILE A 530 -16.48 14.69 -6.29
CA ILE A 530 -16.78 15.35 -5.02
C ILE A 530 -15.44 15.63 -4.35
N GLU A 531 -15.06 16.91 -4.29
CA GLU A 531 -13.92 17.32 -3.47
C GLU A 531 -14.22 17.04 -2.01
N ILE A 532 -13.53 16.07 -1.42
CA ILE A 532 -13.52 15.83 0.02
C ILE A 532 -12.26 16.49 0.57
N HIS A 533 -12.43 17.60 1.30
CA HIS A 533 -11.34 18.29 1.99
C HIS A 533 -10.99 17.65 3.34
N ALA A 534 -11.64 16.54 3.70
CA ALA A 534 -11.29 15.79 4.89
C ALA A 534 -9.84 15.31 4.77
N PRO A 535 -8.97 15.67 5.73
CA PRO A 535 -7.61 15.18 5.70
C PRO A 535 -7.65 13.72 6.14
N LEU A 536 -7.48 12.78 5.18
CA LEU A 536 -7.57 11.33 5.42
C LEU A 536 -6.68 10.89 6.58
N ALA A 537 -5.56 11.59 6.76
CA ALA A 537 -4.62 11.40 7.86
C ALA A 537 -5.29 11.47 9.25
N HIS A 538 -6.38 12.23 9.39
CA HIS A 538 -7.10 12.44 10.64
C HIS A 538 -8.41 11.65 10.75
N MET A 539 -8.78 10.87 9.72
CA MET A 539 -10.02 10.09 9.76
C MET A 539 -9.92 8.83 10.61
N TYR A 540 -8.69 8.36 10.85
CA TYR A 540 -8.39 7.21 11.70
C TYR A 540 -7.06 7.42 12.42
N ASP A 541 -7.06 7.21 13.74
CA ASP A 541 -5.86 7.10 14.56
C ASP A 541 -5.94 5.80 15.35
N GLY A 542 -4.98 4.88 15.13
CA GLY A 542 -5.05 3.56 15.71
C GLY A 542 -4.99 3.55 17.24
N LEU A 543 -4.17 4.41 17.85
CA LEU A 543 -4.02 4.41 19.31
C LEU A 543 -5.29 4.97 19.95
N ALA A 544 -5.78 6.11 19.44
CA ALA A 544 -7.02 6.71 19.90
C ALA A 544 -8.22 5.77 19.70
N PHE A 545 -8.34 5.14 18.53
CA PHE A 545 -9.42 4.20 18.23
C PHE A 545 -9.52 3.09 19.26
N HIS A 546 -8.39 2.40 19.49
CA HIS A 546 -8.37 1.28 20.41
C HIS A 546 -8.51 1.71 21.87
N TYR A 547 -7.91 2.85 22.26
CA TYR A 547 -8.05 3.43 23.59
C TYR A 547 -9.52 3.76 23.92
N TYR A 548 -10.18 4.56 23.08
CA TYR A 548 -11.57 4.95 23.33
C TYR A 548 -12.51 3.75 23.29
N LEU A 549 -12.25 2.78 22.39
CA LEU A 549 -13.03 1.54 22.34
C LEU A 549 -12.89 0.71 23.62
N GLU A 550 -11.71 0.66 24.23
CA GLU A 550 -11.56 0.01 25.54
C GLU A 550 -12.30 0.76 26.65
N LYS A 551 -12.14 2.09 26.72
CA LYS A 551 -12.76 2.90 27.78
C LYS A 551 -14.29 2.85 27.73
N THR A 552 -14.91 3.04 26.56
CA THR A 552 -16.37 3.01 26.41
C THR A 552 -16.92 1.60 26.65
N ARG A 553 -16.20 0.55 26.23
CA ARG A 553 -16.57 -0.84 26.52
C ARG A 553 -16.60 -1.15 28.02
N ASN A 554 -15.74 -0.48 28.79
CA ASN A 554 -15.69 -0.58 30.25
C ASN A 554 -16.67 0.39 30.96
N GLY A 555 -17.53 1.08 30.21
CA GLY A 555 -18.54 2.00 30.75
C GLY A 555 -17.95 3.29 31.30
N ALA A 556 -16.92 3.85 30.67
CA ALA A 556 -16.48 5.22 30.95
C ALA A 556 -17.54 6.23 30.46
N SER A 557 -17.75 7.30 31.22
CA SER A 557 -18.68 8.38 30.83
C SER A 557 -18.04 9.27 29.77
N ILE A 558 -18.85 9.79 28.84
CA ILE A 558 -18.34 10.63 27.74
C ILE A 558 -17.72 11.92 28.30
N GLY A 559 -18.32 12.50 29.35
CA GLY A 559 -17.79 13.69 30.02
C GLY A 559 -16.44 13.49 30.70
N SER A 560 -16.05 12.24 31.00
CA SER A 560 -14.69 11.91 31.48
C SER A 560 -13.67 11.71 30.35
N LEU A 561 -14.14 11.51 29.12
CA LEU A 561 -13.31 11.16 27.95
C LEU A 561 -13.02 12.34 27.02
N LEU A 562 -13.79 13.43 27.16
CA LEU A 562 -13.67 14.64 26.36
C LEU A 562 -13.52 15.88 27.24
N PRO A 563 -12.72 16.87 26.82
CA PRO A 563 -12.74 18.21 27.39
C PRO A 563 -14.13 18.85 27.30
N LYS A 564 -14.46 19.76 28.22
CA LYS A 564 -15.77 20.42 28.28
C LYS A 564 -16.10 21.16 26.98
N GLU A 565 -15.13 21.84 26.37
CA GLU A 565 -15.32 22.53 25.09
C GLU A 565 -15.74 21.59 23.94
N SER A 566 -15.32 20.33 23.97
CA SER A 566 -15.57 19.36 22.89
C SER A 566 -16.91 18.61 23.03
N LEU A 567 -17.57 18.72 24.19
CA LEU A 567 -18.81 18.00 24.48
C LEU A 567 -19.96 18.40 23.55
N GLN A 568 -20.09 19.70 23.25
CA GLN A 568 -21.16 20.18 22.37
C GLN A 568 -20.97 19.69 20.94
N LEU A 569 -19.72 19.68 20.45
CA LEU A 569 -19.39 19.16 19.14
C LEU A 569 -19.71 17.66 19.05
N PHE A 570 -19.29 16.89 20.06
CA PHE A 570 -19.65 15.47 20.14
C PHE A 570 -21.16 15.26 20.11
N LEU A 571 -21.93 16.02 20.90
CA LEU A 571 -23.40 15.91 20.94
C LEU A 571 -24.01 16.15 19.56
N ASN A 572 -23.56 17.20 18.86
CA ASN A 572 -24.05 17.53 17.53
C ASN A 572 -23.76 16.40 16.53
N VAL A 573 -22.52 15.88 16.54
CA VAL A 573 -22.11 14.77 15.66
C VAL A 573 -22.90 13.50 15.99
N TYR A 574 -22.98 13.13 17.27
CA TYR A 574 -23.69 11.93 17.72
C TYR A 574 -25.17 11.97 17.32
N LYS A 575 -25.87 13.09 17.60
CA LYS A 575 -27.27 13.29 17.23
C LYS A 575 -27.50 13.07 15.72
N VAL A 576 -26.65 13.63 14.87
CA VAL A 576 -26.78 13.44 13.41
C VAL A 576 -26.42 12.01 12.98
N VAL A 577 -25.44 11.37 13.60
CA VAL A 577 -25.09 9.97 13.31
C VAL A 577 -26.28 9.04 13.60
N ILE A 578 -26.93 9.19 14.75
CA ILE A 578 -28.00 8.27 15.16
C ILE A 578 -29.38 8.64 14.63
N ASN A 579 -29.55 9.82 14.02
CA ASN A 579 -30.84 10.27 13.54
C ASN A 579 -31.46 9.24 12.57
N ASP A 580 -32.69 8.81 12.85
CA ASP A 580 -33.42 7.73 12.16
C ASP A 580 -32.75 6.34 12.18
N LEU A 581 -31.68 6.15 12.98
CA LEU A 581 -30.90 4.92 13.09
C LEU A 581 -30.75 4.41 14.53
N ASN A 582 -31.36 5.05 15.53
CA ASN A 582 -31.23 4.67 16.95
C ASN A 582 -31.62 3.21 17.21
N ASN A 583 -32.73 2.74 16.64
CA ASN A 583 -33.20 1.36 16.78
C ASN A 583 -32.33 0.31 16.05
N LYS A 584 -31.26 0.73 15.37
CA LYS A 584 -30.33 -0.13 14.64
C LYS A 584 -29.01 -0.37 15.39
N ILE A 585 -28.85 0.27 16.53
CA ILE A 585 -27.69 0.15 17.41
C ILE A 585 -28.08 -0.72 18.61
N LEU A 586 -27.18 -1.61 19.01
CA LEU A 586 -27.37 -2.43 20.20
C LEU A 586 -26.94 -1.65 21.45
N ASP A 587 -27.90 -1.29 22.29
CA ASP A 587 -27.62 -0.58 23.53
C ASP A 587 -27.07 -1.52 24.61
N ILE A 588 -25.82 -1.28 25.02
CA ILE A 588 -25.15 -2.02 26.11
C ILE A 588 -25.16 -1.20 27.41
N PHE A 589 -25.05 0.12 27.28
CA PHE A 589 -25.06 1.06 28.38
C PHE A 589 -26.06 2.17 28.12
N ASP A 590 -26.74 2.64 29.15
CA ASP A 590 -27.53 3.85 29.13
C ASP A 590 -26.62 5.06 29.40
N TYR A 591 -26.21 5.71 28.31
CA TYR A 591 -25.40 6.94 28.35
C TYR A 591 -26.23 8.21 28.60
N ASN A 592 -27.57 8.12 28.61
CA ASN A 592 -28.50 9.24 28.79
C ASN A 592 -28.18 10.47 27.91
N ILE A 593 -27.85 10.25 26.63
CA ILE A 593 -27.47 11.32 25.69
C ILE A 593 -28.74 11.94 25.10
N GLN A 594 -29.33 12.89 25.82
CA GLN A 594 -30.47 13.70 25.33
C GLN A 594 -29.97 15.06 24.84
N ASP A 595 -29.84 16.05 25.75
CA ASP A 595 -29.35 17.40 25.45
C ASP A 595 -28.07 17.78 26.20
N THR A 596 -27.67 16.98 27.18
CA THR A 596 -26.47 17.20 27.99
C THR A 596 -25.70 15.90 28.20
N ILE A 597 -24.37 15.98 28.25
CA ILE A 597 -23.52 14.84 28.60
C ILE A 597 -23.27 14.84 30.11
N THR A 598 -23.53 13.73 30.77
CA THR A 598 -23.22 13.55 32.20
C THR A 598 -21.80 13.04 32.40
N ASN A 599 -21.22 13.37 33.56
CA ASN A 599 -19.95 12.77 34.01
C ASN A 599 -20.16 11.43 34.72
N ASP A 600 -21.40 11.08 35.01
CA ASP A 600 -21.76 9.85 35.72
C ASP A 600 -21.50 8.61 34.87
N LYS A 601 -21.03 7.54 35.52
CA LYS A 601 -20.84 6.26 34.84
C LYS A 601 -22.19 5.75 34.29
N PRO A 602 -22.28 5.43 32.99
CA PRO A 602 -23.50 4.95 32.38
C PRO A 602 -23.91 3.58 32.96
N LYS A 603 -25.21 3.38 33.14
CA LYS A 603 -25.74 2.12 33.69
C LYS A 603 -25.72 1.03 32.63
N ARG A 604 -25.23 -0.17 32.95
CA ARG A 604 -25.30 -1.30 32.02
C ARG A 604 -26.75 -1.78 31.88
N ILE A 605 -27.19 -1.98 30.65
CA ILE A 605 -28.53 -2.48 30.34
C ILE A 605 -28.52 -4.01 30.48
N ASN A 606 -29.31 -4.54 31.42
CA ASN A 606 -29.39 -5.98 31.68
C ASN A 606 -30.37 -6.64 30.70
N ASN A 607 -29.88 -7.13 29.56
CA ASN A 607 -30.65 -8.05 28.73
C ASN A 607 -30.56 -9.47 29.30
N GLN A 608 -31.46 -9.80 30.24
CA GLN A 608 -31.77 -11.19 30.56
C GLN A 608 -32.53 -11.81 29.37
N LYS A 609 -31.80 -12.45 28.46
CA LYS A 609 -32.27 -13.56 27.61
C LYS A 609 -31.11 -14.05 26.74
N ASN A 610 -30.34 -15.00 27.27
CA ASN A 610 -29.83 -16.13 26.50
C ASN A 610 -29.37 -17.22 27.48
N THR A 611 -30.13 -18.30 27.47
CA THR A 611 -29.91 -19.55 28.19
C THR A 611 -28.55 -20.13 27.78
N SER A 612 -27.63 -20.18 28.74
CA SER A 612 -26.35 -20.84 28.56
C SER A 612 -26.54 -22.36 28.57
N LEU A 613 -26.52 -23.00 27.39
CA LEU A 613 -26.08 -24.38 27.27
C LEU A 613 -24.55 -24.37 27.44
N ARG A 614 -24.08 -24.80 28.61
CA ARG A 614 -22.66 -25.05 28.88
C ARG A 614 -22.18 -26.26 28.04
N PRO A 615 -21.16 -26.14 27.19
CA PRO A 615 -20.39 -27.30 26.76
C PRO A 615 -19.35 -27.63 27.82
N GLY A 616 -19.20 -28.92 28.13
CA GLY A 616 -18.35 -29.45 29.20
C GLY A 616 -16.87 -29.09 29.06
N LYS A 617 -16.21 -28.98 30.21
CA LYS A 617 -14.75 -28.91 30.36
C LYS A 617 -14.09 -30.07 29.61
N LYS A 618 -13.30 -29.76 28.57
CA LYS A 618 -12.19 -30.60 28.14
C LYS A 618 -10.90 -29.87 28.49
N SER A 619 -10.11 -30.48 29.36
CA SER A 619 -8.73 -30.11 29.64
C SER A 619 -7.92 -30.14 28.35
N LYS A 620 -7.27 -29.03 28.00
CA LYS A 620 -6.19 -29.02 27.01
C LYS A 620 -4.88 -28.87 27.77
N GLN A 621 -4.02 -29.87 27.57
CA GLN A 621 -2.61 -29.83 27.94
C GLN A 621 -1.97 -28.60 27.30
N ILE A 622 -1.25 -27.85 28.13
CA ILE A 622 -0.31 -26.82 27.70
C ILE A 622 0.85 -27.55 27.04
N VAL A 623 0.96 -27.44 25.71
CA VAL A 623 2.23 -27.69 25.02
C VAL A 623 2.95 -26.36 25.00
N SER A 624 3.93 -26.23 25.89
CA SER A 624 4.94 -25.18 25.82
C SER A 624 5.81 -25.38 24.58
N SER A 625 6.35 -24.26 24.11
CA SER A 625 7.46 -24.13 23.15
C SER A 625 7.21 -24.65 21.72
N ASN A 626 7.07 -23.71 20.80
CA ASN A 626 8.03 -23.56 19.71
C ASN A 626 8.17 -22.07 19.39
N ASN A 627 9.41 -21.66 19.18
CA ASN A 627 9.80 -20.28 18.91
C ASN A 627 9.11 -19.79 17.63
N VAL A 628 8.56 -18.57 17.62
CA VAL A 628 7.74 -17.99 16.54
C VAL A 628 8.50 -17.87 15.20
N PHE A 629 9.81 -18.15 15.19
CA PHE A 629 10.74 -17.73 14.14
C PHE A 629 11.34 -18.86 13.31
N ASP A 630 11.17 -20.13 13.68
CA ASP A 630 11.71 -21.26 12.91
C ASP A 630 10.98 -21.50 11.57
N LEU A 631 9.85 -20.81 11.35
CA LEU A 631 9.05 -20.90 10.10
C LEU A 631 9.35 -19.76 9.10
N LEU A 632 10.13 -18.75 9.47
CA LEU A 632 10.44 -17.61 8.58
C LEU A 632 11.73 -17.81 7.76
N ASP A 633 12.55 -18.82 8.08
CA ASP A 633 13.82 -19.09 7.39
C ASP A 633 13.71 -20.12 6.24
N ALA A 634 12.49 -20.48 5.82
CA ALA A 634 12.23 -21.49 4.79
C ALA A 634 11.51 -20.97 3.53
N ALA A 635 11.56 -19.66 3.23
CA ALA A 635 10.93 -19.06 2.05
C ALA A 635 11.89 -18.19 1.23
#